data_AF-A0A2D4MPZ1-F1
#
_entry.id   AF-A0A2D4MPZ1-F1
#
_cell.length_a   1.000
_cell.length_b   1.000
_cell.length_c   1.000
_cell.angle_alpha   90.00
_cell.angle_beta   90.00
_cell.angle_gamma   90.00
#
_symmetry.space_group_name_H-M   'P 1'
#
loop_
_entity.id
_entity.type
_entity.pdbx_description
1 polymer ?
#
loop_
_entity_poly.entity_id
_entity_poly.type
_entity_poly.pdbx_seq_one_letter_code
_entity_poly.pdbx_strand_id
1 'polypeptide(L)'
;MPWEVVGFLLVLLQQSWTLQRAELSECFMVNGADYRGLQNRTAPGFAGKPCLYWNQTREHAYNTAKYPNGEWGLGSHNYCRNPDGDVQPWCYISENEEGIYWKYCDIPTCHMPGYVGCFLDSGTPPTLSGSSGTSTKLTVQVCLNFCRKRGYKV
;
A
#
# COMPACT_ATOMS: atom_id res chain seq x y z
N MET A 1 27.59 -27.97 -41.92
CA MET A 1 26.22 -27.61 -42.35
C MET A 1 25.25 -28.23 -41.36
N PRO A 2 24.21 -27.52 -40.93
CA PRO A 2 24.21 -26.85 -39.63
C PRO A 2 23.00 -27.27 -38.79
N TRP A 3 23.24 -27.91 -37.64
CA TRP A 3 22.20 -28.05 -36.61
C TRP A 3 22.70 -27.85 -35.18
N GLU A 4 23.98 -27.52 -34.98
CA GLU A 4 24.57 -27.30 -33.65
C GLU A 4 24.59 -25.82 -33.20
N VAL A 5 24.13 -24.86 -34.02
CA VAL A 5 24.29 -23.41 -33.72
C VAL A 5 22.99 -22.73 -33.25
N VAL A 6 21.83 -23.38 -33.34
CA VAL A 6 20.54 -22.72 -33.00
C VAL A 6 20.23 -22.76 -31.50
N GLY A 7 20.96 -23.56 -30.71
CA GLY A 7 20.69 -23.73 -29.27
C GLY A 7 21.33 -22.69 -28.34
N PHE A 8 22.39 -21.99 -28.77
CA PHE A 8 23.23 -21.21 -27.85
C PHE A 8 23.03 -19.69 -27.89
N LEU A 9 22.21 -19.16 -28.82
CA LEU A 9 21.91 -17.72 -28.90
C LEU A 9 20.59 -17.28 -28.25
N LEU A 10 19.76 -18.22 -27.78
CA LEU A 10 18.52 -17.89 -27.05
C LEU A 10 18.67 -17.95 -25.53
N VAL A 11 19.77 -18.48 -25.00
CA VAL A 11 19.97 -18.61 -23.55
C VAL A 11 20.67 -17.38 -22.95
N LEU A 12 21.25 -16.48 -23.75
CA LEU A 12 21.94 -15.26 -23.27
C LEU A 12 21.10 -13.97 -23.36
N LEU A 13 19.89 -14.00 -23.93
CA LEU A 13 18.94 -12.88 -23.87
C LEU A 13 17.80 -13.07 -22.86
N GLN A 14 17.76 -14.21 -22.17
CA GLN A 14 16.84 -14.44 -21.05
C GLN A 14 17.50 -14.30 -19.67
N GLN A 15 18.81 -14.08 -19.60
CA GLN A 15 19.55 -13.93 -18.34
C GLN A 15 19.62 -12.48 -17.83
N SER A 16 18.78 -11.58 -18.34
CA SER A 16 18.64 -10.21 -17.83
C SER A 16 17.26 -9.89 -17.25
N TRP A 17 16.35 -10.87 -17.17
CA TRP A 17 15.03 -10.69 -16.54
C TRP A 17 14.93 -11.26 -15.11
N THR A 18 16.01 -11.80 -14.56
CA THR A 18 16.10 -12.24 -13.16
C THR A 18 16.93 -11.30 -12.29
N LEU A 19 17.08 -10.04 -12.70
CA LEU A 19 17.31 -8.96 -11.74
C LEU A 19 16.01 -8.76 -10.97
N GLN A 20 15.91 -9.50 -9.87
CA GLN A 20 15.05 -9.25 -8.73
C GLN A 20 14.82 -7.73 -8.61
N ARG A 21 13.68 -7.22 -9.09
CA ARG A 21 13.16 -5.96 -8.55
C ARG A 21 12.95 -6.28 -7.08
N ALA A 22 13.90 -5.87 -6.24
CA ALA A 22 13.52 -5.43 -4.92
C ALA A 22 12.41 -4.42 -5.20
N GLU A 23 11.16 -4.81 -4.92
CA GLU A 23 10.00 -3.93 -4.98
C GLU A 23 10.39 -2.67 -4.22
N LEU A 24 10.73 -1.61 -4.98
CA LEU A 24 11.09 -0.32 -4.42
C LEU A 24 9.80 0.16 -3.77
N SER A 25 9.75 0.07 -2.45
CA SER A 25 8.57 0.51 -1.73
C SER A 25 8.27 1.97 -2.07
N GLU A 26 7.01 2.24 -2.36
CA GLU A 26 6.48 3.58 -2.61
C GLU A 26 6.04 4.28 -1.31
N CYS A 27 6.19 3.62 -0.15
CA CYS A 27 5.82 4.15 1.16
C CYS A 27 6.86 3.82 2.23
N PHE A 28 7.22 4.85 2.99
CA PHE A 28 8.13 4.78 4.13
C PHE A 28 7.43 5.12 5.43
N MET A 29 6.17 5.59 5.40
CA MET A 29 5.30 5.72 6.58
C MET A 29 4.36 4.53 6.71
N VAL A 30 4.02 4.16 7.95
CA VAL A 30 3.16 2.99 8.26
C VAL A 30 1.80 3.10 7.58
N ASN A 31 1.28 4.31 7.45
CA ASN A 31 -0.06 4.59 6.92
C ASN A 31 -0.06 5.15 5.49
N GLY A 32 1.09 5.16 4.80
CA GLY A 32 1.20 5.64 3.43
C GLY A 32 0.89 7.13 3.23
N ALA A 33 1.01 7.98 4.26
CA ALA A 33 0.86 9.44 4.12
C ALA A 33 1.85 10.05 3.10
N ASP A 34 2.99 9.41 2.92
CA ASP A 34 4.03 9.76 1.96
C ASP A 34 3.83 9.13 0.58
N TYR A 35 2.76 8.35 0.35
CA TYR A 35 2.50 7.73 -0.95
C TYR A 35 2.33 8.78 -2.05
N ARG A 36 3.13 8.68 -3.12
CA ARG A 36 3.05 9.56 -4.31
C ARG A 36 2.92 8.79 -5.62
N GLY A 37 2.60 7.51 -5.57
CA GLY A 37 2.38 6.67 -6.74
C GLY A 37 1.10 7.00 -7.50
N LEU A 38 0.82 6.15 -8.50
CA LEU A 38 -0.18 6.37 -9.54
C LEU A 38 -1.43 5.47 -9.42
N GLN A 39 -1.58 4.72 -8.32
CA GLN A 39 -2.77 3.91 -8.08
C GLN A 39 -4.01 4.81 -8.04
N ASN A 40 -5.00 4.53 -8.88
CA ASN A 40 -6.25 5.29 -9.01
C ASN A 40 -7.52 4.41 -8.92
N ARG A 41 -7.38 3.22 -8.33
CA ARG A 41 -8.49 2.31 -8.05
C ARG A 41 -8.42 1.83 -6.61
N THR A 42 -9.58 1.66 -6.01
CA THR A 42 -9.72 1.15 -4.64
C THR A 42 -9.33 -0.33 -4.56
N ALA A 43 -9.32 -0.89 -3.35
CA ALA A 43 -9.05 -2.31 -3.12
C ALA A 43 -9.87 -3.27 -4.03
N PRO A 44 -9.30 -4.42 -4.44
CA PRO A 44 -9.79 -5.25 -5.56
C PRO A 44 -11.12 -6.01 -5.33
N GLY A 45 -11.80 -5.86 -4.19
CA GLY A 45 -13.12 -6.48 -3.97
C GLY A 45 -14.13 -6.10 -5.07
N PHE A 46 -14.69 -7.11 -5.75
CA PHE A 46 -15.62 -7.01 -6.90
C PHE A 46 -15.22 -6.04 -8.03
N ALA A 47 -13.91 -5.87 -8.26
CA ALA A 47 -13.29 -4.91 -9.19
C ALA A 47 -13.30 -3.48 -8.64
N GLY A 48 -12.22 -3.12 -7.93
CA GLY A 48 -12.03 -1.82 -7.26
C GLY A 48 -12.58 -0.62 -8.04
N LYS A 49 -13.26 0.29 -7.34
CA LYS A 49 -13.92 1.44 -7.97
C LYS A 49 -12.88 2.44 -8.47
N PRO A 50 -13.11 3.09 -9.62
CA PRO A 50 -12.26 4.18 -10.07
C PRO A 50 -12.36 5.36 -9.10
N CYS A 51 -11.21 5.94 -8.77
CA CYS A 51 -11.14 7.12 -7.93
C CYS A 51 -11.62 8.38 -8.69
N LEU A 52 -12.27 9.29 -7.98
CA LEU A 52 -12.59 10.64 -8.44
C LEU A 52 -11.36 11.56 -8.36
N TYR A 53 -11.33 12.59 -9.20
CA TYR A 53 -10.22 13.55 -9.22
C TYR A 53 -10.33 14.55 -8.07
N TRP A 54 -9.21 14.80 -7.38
CA TRP A 54 -9.15 15.75 -6.25
C TRP A 54 -9.47 17.20 -6.62
N ASN A 55 -9.38 17.56 -7.90
CA ASN A 55 -9.76 18.88 -8.41
C ASN A 55 -11.23 19.00 -8.85
N GLN A 56 -11.98 17.89 -8.82
CA GLN A 56 -13.40 17.81 -9.17
C GLN A 56 -14.31 17.55 -7.95
N THR A 57 -13.74 17.15 -6.80
CA THR A 57 -14.48 16.86 -5.55
C THR A 57 -14.52 18.05 -4.61
N ARG A 58 -14.98 19.21 -5.09
CA ARG A 58 -14.91 20.50 -4.37
C ARG A 58 -15.83 20.57 -3.15
N GLU A 59 -16.87 19.76 -3.16
CA GLU A 59 -17.84 19.56 -2.08
C GLU A 59 -17.28 18.78 -0.89
N HIS A 60 -16.19 18.05 -1.07
CA HIS A 60 -15.58 17.23 -0.02
C HIS A 60 -14.43 17.95 0.70
N ALA A 61 -14.07 17.44 1.88
CA ALA A 61 -13.12 18.08 2.80
C ALA A 61 -11.70 18.25 2.23
N TYR A 62 -11.25 17.36 1.35
CA TYR A 62 -9.91 17.37 0.76
C TYR A 62 -9.98 17.54 -0.75
N ASN A 63 -9.61 18.73 -1.24
CA ASN A 63 -9.62 19.05 -2.65
C ASN A 63 -8.64 20.18 -2.96
N THR A 64 -8.34 20.39 -4.23
CA THR A 64 -7.36 21.41 -4.65
C THR A 64 -7.87 22.86 -4.53
N ALA A 65 -9.17 23.10 -4.40
CA ALA A 65 -9.69 24.45 -4.11
C ALA A 65 -9.41 24.86 -2.66
N LYS A 66 -9.45 23.92 -1.72
CA LYS A 66 -9.08 24.14 -0.31
C LYS A 66 -7.57 24.04 -0.06
N TYR A 67 -6.88 23.20 -0.83
CA TYR A 67 -5.44 22.93 -0.73
C TYR A 67 -4.76 23.14 -2.09
N PRO A 68 -4.53 24.42 -2.49
CA PRO A 68 -4.11 24.76 -3.84
C PRO A 68 -2.61 24.56 -4.12
N ASN A 69 -1.77 24.41 -3.09
CA ASN A 69 -0.31 24.32 -3.26
C ASN A 69 0.20 22.88 -3.33
N GLY A 70 -0.70 21.92 -3.57
CA GLY A 70 -0.36 20.50 -3.62
C GLY A 70 -0.09 19.89 -2.26
N GLU A 71 -0.66 20.47 -1.19
CA GLU A 71 -0.58 19.90 0.15
C GLU A 71 -1.04 18.44 0.13
N TRP A 72 -0.32 17.58 0.86
CA TRP A 72 -0.58 16.13 0.93
C TRP A 72 -0.53 15.37 -0.41
N GLY A 73 0.01 16.01 -1.46
CA GLY A 73 0.05 15.44 -2.80
C GLY A 73 -1.30 15.45 -3.51
N LEU A 74 -2.21 16.35 -3.15
CA LEU A 74 -3.44 16.62 -3.90
C LEU A 74 -3.13 17.40 -5.18
N GLY A 75 -3.88 17.14 -6.25
CA GLY A 75 -3.61 17.77 -7.55
C GLY A 75 -4.66 17.46 -8.61
N SER A 76 -4.36 17.80 -9.85
CA SER A 76 -5.19 17.49 -11.03
C SER A 76 -5.05 16.02 -11.45
N HIS A 77 -5.27 15.10 -10.51
CA HIS A 77 -5.23 13.65 -10.71
C HIS A 77 -6.24 12.96 -9.78
N ASN A 78 -6.43 11.66 -9.97
CA ASN A 78 -7.28 10.81 -9.14
C ASN A 78 -6.50 9.71 -8.39
N TYR A 79 -5.20 9.90 -8.20
CA TYR A 79 -4.37 8.95 -7.45
C TYR A 79 -4.71 8.93 -5.96
N CYS A 80 -4.65 7.75 -5.34
CA CYS A 80 -4.88 7.57 -3.91
C CYS A 80 -3.92 8.42 -3.07
N ARG A 81 -4.42 9.03 -1.99
CA ARG A 81 -3.65 9.86 -1.05
C ARG A 81 -4.17 9.65 0.37
N ASN A 82 -3.44 10.16 1.35
CA ASN A 82 -3.85 10.12 2.76
C ASN A 82 -3.66 11.52 3.39
N PRO A 83 -4.53 12.49 3.05
CA PRO A 83 -4.37 13.88 3.47
C PRO A 83 -4.86 14.17 4.90
N ASP A 84 -5.63 13.26 5.49
CA ASP A 84 -6.16 13.32 6.85
C ASP A 84 -5.32 12.55 7.88
N GLY A 85 -4.35 11.76 7.42
CA GLY A 85 -3.51 10.96 8.30
C GLY A 85 -4.21 9.69 8.82
N ASP A 86 -5.20 9.18 8.08
CA ASP A 86 -5.85 7.90 8.35
C ASP A 86 -4.85 6.73 8.24
N VAL A 87 -5.30 5.50 8.42
CA VAL A 87 -4.46 4.30 8.52
C VAL A 87 -3.88 3.83 7.18
N GLN A 88 -4.44 4.27 6.05
CA GLN A 88 -3.95 3.90 4.71
C GLN A 88 -4.43 4.91 3.64
N PRO A 89 -3.79 4.97 2.45
CA PRO A 89 -4.26 5.79 1.35
C PRO A 89 -5.67 5.45 0.90
N TRP A 90 -6.43 6.47 0.53
CA TRP A 90 -7.80 6.37 0.06
C TRP A 90 -8.06 7.34 -1.09
N CYS A 91 -9.24 7.22 -1.67
CA CYS A 91 -9.75 8.19 -2.63
C CYS A 91 -11.27 8.30 -2.55
N TYR A 92 -11.80 9.41 -3.07
CA TYR A 92 -13.23 9.53 -3.31
C TYR A 92 -13.69 8.61 -4.44
N ILE A 93 -14.91 8.13 -4.35
CA ILE A 93 -15.59 7.30 -5.35
C ILE A 93 -16.97 7.87 -5.64
N SER A 94 -17.58 7.47 -6.75
CA SER A 94 -19.01 7.73 -6.96
C SER A 94 -19.81 7.11 -5.80
N GLU A 95 -20.62 7.92 -5.14
CA GLU A 95 -21.48 7.49 -4.04
C GLU A 95 -22.32 6.27 -4.43
N ASN A 96 -22.37 5.26 -3.57
CA ASN A 96 -23.22 4.07 -3.77
C ASN A 96 -24.58 4.24 -3.05
N GLU A 97 -25.47 3.26 -3.21
CA GLU A 97 -26.80 3.25 -2.57
C GLU A 97 -26.75 3.28 -1.03
N GLU A 98 -25.59 2.99 -0.44
CA GLU A 98 -25.33 3.01 1.01
C GLU A 98 -24.77 4.36 1.50
N GLY A 99 -24.59 5.35 0.61
CA GLY A 99 -24.03 6.66 0.94
C GLY A 99 -22.51 6.68 1.11
N ILE A 100 -21.80 5.64 0.67
CA ILE A 100 -20.34 5.54 0.74
C ILE A 100 -19.72 6.28 -0.45
N TYR A 101 -19.03 7.38 -0.17
CA TYR A 101 -18.40 8.27 -1.16
C TYR A 101 -16.87 8.22 -1.16
N TRP A 102 -16.24 7.35 -0.35
CA TRP A 102 -14.79 7.14 -0.32
C TRP A 102 -14.46 5.70 0.01
N LYS A 103 -13.28 5.23 -0.42
CA LYS A 103 -12.76 3.90 -0.07
C LYS A 103 -11.24 3.90 -0.02
N TYR A 104 -10.71 2.97 0.77
CA TYR A 104 -9.29 2.68 0.82
C TYR A 104 -8.75 2.05 -0.46
N CYS A 105 -7.48 2.32 -0.72
CA CYS A 105 -6.74 1.76 -1.82
C CYS A 105 -5.81 0.65 -1.32
N ASP A 106 -5.92 -0.53 -1.92
CA ASP A 106 -4.94 -1.59 -1.75
C ASP A 106 -3.79 -1.35 -2.74
N ILE A 107 -2.64 -0.95 -2.22
CA ILE A 107 -1.47 -0.56 -3.01
C ILE A 107 -0.33 -1.54 -2.67
N PRO A 108 -0.10 -2.58 -3.49
CA PRO A 108 0.86 -3.64 -3.17
C PRO A 108 2.30 -3.15 -2.93
N THR A 109 2.66 -2.02 -3.53
CA THR A 109 3.98 -1.39 -3.44
C THR A 109 4.11 -0.41 -2.26
N CYS A 110 3.03 -0.06 -1.57
CA CYS A 110 3.03 0.95 -0.50
C CYS A 110 3.14 0.28 0.88
N HIS A 111 4.36 -0.11 1.25
CA HIS A 111 4.60 -0.73 2.55
C HIS A 111 5.92 -0.27 3.17
N MET A 112 5.91 0.17 4.43
CA MET A 112 7.15 0.54 5.11
C MET A 112 8.16 -0.62 5.05
N PRO A 113 9.46 -0.35 4.78
CA PRO A 113 10.50 -1.38 4.83
C PRO A 113 10.44 -2.19 6.13
N GLY A 114 10.41 -3.51 6.02
CA GLY A 114 10.24 -4.43 7.15
C GLY A 114 8.80 -4.89 7.39
N TYR A 115 7.81 -4.32 6.70
CA TYR A 115 6.46 -4.88 6.64
C TYR A 115 6.47 -6.18 5.84
N VAL A 116 6.03 -7.27 6.48
CA VAL A 116 6.01 -8.62 5.88
C VAL A 116 4.65 -9.05 5.33
N GLY A 117 3.60 -8.27 5.58
CA GLY A 117 2.24 -8.57 5.11
C GLY A 117 1.17 -8.55 6.22
N CYS A 118 -0.09 -8.66 5.80
CA CYS A 118 -1.24 -8.90 6.65
C CYS A 118 -1.61 -10.38 6.55
N PHE A 119 -1.71 -11.07 7.69
CA PHE A 119 -1.94 -12.50 7.75
C PHE A 119 -3.22 -12.82 8.51
N LEU A 120 -3.92 -13.88 8.10
CA LEU A 120 -5.05 -14.41 8.84
C LEU A 120 -4.56 -15.05 10.15
N ASP A 121 -5.29 -14.84 11.24
CA ASP A 121 -5.08 -15.55 12.51
C ASP A 121 -6.28 -16.45 12.79
N SER A 122 -6.06 -17.77 12.78
CA SER A 122 -7.08 -18.79 13.03
C SER A 122 -7.27 -19.12 14.52
N GLY A 123 -6.58 -18.42 15.42
CA GLY A 123 -6.73 -18.55 16.87
C GLY A 123 -5.86 -19.63 17.49
N THR A 124 -6.18 -20.92 17.29
CA THR A 124 -5.49 -22.02 18.01
C THR A 124 -4.92 -23.09 17.08
N PRO A 125 -3.58 -23.21 16.93
CA PRO A 125 -2.56 -22.30 17.47
C PRO A 125 -2.58 -20.93 16.77
N PRO A 126 -2.10 -19.86 17.44
CA PRO A 126 -2.02 -18.54 16.84
C PRO A 126 -0.98 -18.50 15.71
N THR A 127 -1.13 -17.57 14.78
CA THR A 127 -0.20 -17.39 13.66
C THR A 127 1.22 -17.08 14.13
N LEU A 128 1.36 -16.31 15.21
CA LEU A 128 2.64 -16.07 15.87
C LEU A 128 2.69 -16.82 17.20
N SER A 129 3.63 -17.75 17.33
CA SER A 129 3.90 -18.43 18.59
C SER A 129 4.82 -17.59 19.49
N GLY A 130 4.61 -17.66 20.81
CA GLY A 130 5.46 -16.98 21.79
C GLY A 130 4.68 -16.07 22.76
N SER A 131 5.35 -15.01 23.21
CA SER A 131 4.80 -14.07 24.20
C SER A 131 3.81 -13.11 23.54
N SER A 132 2.65 -12.94 24.17
CA SER A 132 1.65 -11.94 23.81
C SER A 132 1.33 -11.01 24.98
N GLY A 133 0.64 -9.90 24.70
CA GLY A 133 0.20 -8.94 25.71
C GLY A 133 -0.76 -7.93 25.10
N THR A 134 -1.51 -7.24 25.95
CA THR A 134 -2.48 -6.21 25.53
C THR A 134 -2.09 -4.85 26.10
N SER A 135 -2.46 -3.77 25.41
CA SER A 135 -2.22 -2.40 25.87
C SER A 135 -3.27 -1.46 25.29
N THR A 136 -3.73 -0.51 26.11
CA THR A 136 -4.64 0.57 25.67
C THR A 136 -3.91 1.68 24.90
N LYS A 137 -2.57 1.65 24.87
CA LYS A 137 -1.71 2.59 24.13
C LYS A 137 -0.88 1.86 23.08
N LEU A 138 -1.44 0.80 22.50
CA LEU A 138 -0.73 -0.03 21.52
C LEU A 138 -0.45 0.78 20.25
N THR A 139 0.81 0.78 19.84
CA THR A 139 1.25 1.25 18.53
C THR A 139 2.16 0.19 17.92
N VAL A 140 2.42 0.29 16.61
CA VAL A 140 3.39 -0.59 15.94
C VAL A 140 4.72 -0.57 16.69
N GLN A 141 5.24 0.61 17.03
CA GLN A 141 6.52 0.73 17.74
C GLN A 141 6.49 0.12 19.15
N VAL A 142 5.38 0.30 19.90
CA VAL A 142 5.23 -0.30 21.23
C VAL A 142 5.25 -1.82 21.15
N CYS A 143 4.55 -2.41 20.17
CA CYS A 143 4.56 -3.86 19.93
C CYS A 143 5.95 -4.36 19.54
N LEU A 144 6.60 -3.72 18.55
CA LEU A 144 7.95 -4.10 18.11
C LEU A 144 8.96 -4.03 19.27
N ASN A 145 8.90 -2.99 20.09
CA ASN A 145 9.77 -2.85 21.26
C ASN A 145 9.51 -3.94 22.32
N PHE A 146 8.26 -4.32 22.54
CA PHE A 146 7.91 -5.44 23.41
C PHE A 146 8.52 -6.76 22.92
N CYS A 147 8.43 -7.02 21.62
CA CYS A 147 9.00 -8.23 21.01
C CYS A 147 10.53 -8.24 21.08
N ARG A 148 11.20 -7.13 20.73
CA ARG A 148 12.67 -7.00 20.82
C ARG A 148 13.19 -7.26 22.23
N LYS A 149 12.52 -6.73 23.26
CA LYS A 149 12.90 -6.95 24.67
C LYS A 149 12.84 -8.42 25.11
N ARG A 150 12.15 -9.27 24.36
CA ARG A 150 12.04 -10.73 24.60
C ARG A 150 12.93 -11.56 23.67
N GLY A 151 13.76 -10.91 22.87
CA GLY A 151 14.70 -11.59 21.96
C GLY A 151 14.08 -12.04 20.63
N TYR A 152 12.85 -11.62 20.31
CA TYR A 152 12.28 -11.89 19.00
C TYR A 152 12.91 -11.01 17.92
N LYS A 153 13.20 -11.60 16.76
CA LYS A 153 13.65 -10.87 15.56
C LYS A 153 12.43 -10.21 14.92
N VAL A 154 12.46 -8.87 14.85
CA VAL A 154 11.42 -8.02 14.25
C VAL A 154 12.03 -6.88 13.46
#